data_AF-A0A370GBR9-F1
#
_entry.id   AF-A0A370GBR9-F1
#
_cell.length_a   1.000
_cell.length_b   1.000
_cell.length_c   1.000
_cell.angle_alpha   90.00
_cell.angle_beta   90.00
_cell.angle_gamma   90.00
#
_symmetry.space_group_name_H-M   'P 1'
#
loop_
_entity.id
_entity.type
_entity.pdbx_description
1 polymer ?
#
loop_
_entity_poly.entity_id
_entity_poly.type
_entity_poly.pdbx_seq_one_letter_code
_entity_poly.pdbx_strand_id
1 'polypeptide(L)'
;MQPEEDITTLIKFSSWKYINDLQKGKIYMNTLGYFKNCESKIHQDDFEGIDVFHQAKDIISIKIESQNIKPINLTKETGLINFRSGRTSNNFINIFCMYLWMVNKHNIYKIDTRVLKFGEAALIITNANEFMRRIKRAIKRDNFIYQSQAVEYFDENTHHGDVGIFKKRKSFEYMNEYRIAVKAKMDNNPYILDIGDIFDISAAISSHEINNLKIDYHQKVS
;
A
#
# COMPACT_ATOMS: atom_id res chain seq x y z
N MET A 1 30.09 -13.29 1.62
CA MET A 1 28.82 -13.90 1.14
C MET A 1 28.29 -13.01 0.05
N GLN A 2 28.05 -13.53 -1.15
CA GLN A 2 27.22 -12.80 -2.10
C GLN A 2 25.82 -12.66 -1.48
N PRO A 3 25.15 -11.51 -1.60
CA PRO A 3 23.76 -11.40 -1.18
C PRO A 3 22.96 -12.46 -1.94
N GLU A 4 22.22 -13.29 -1.21
CA GLU A 4 21.26 -14.19 -1.82
C GLU A 4 20.25 -13.32 -2.60
N GLU A 5 20.11 -13.58 -3.91
CA GLU A 5 19.17 -12.83 -4.73
C GLU A 5 17.74 -13.26 -4.39
N ASP A 6 17.07 -12.48 -3.55
CA ASP A 6 15.63 -12.58 -3.34
C ASP A 6 14.90 -12.28 -4.65
N ILE A 7 14.15 -13.26 -5.15
CA ILE A 7 13.25 -13.03 -6.29
C ILE A 7 11.96 -12.46 -5.73
N THR A 8 11.52 -11.33 -6.28
CA THR A 8 10.25 -10.72 -5.88
C THR A 8 9.22 -10.85 -6.98
N THR A 9 7.99 -11.17 -6.59
CA THR A 9 6.82 -11.08 -7.44
C THR A 9 5.67 -10.35 -6.73
N LEU A 10 4.60 -10.11 -7.45
CA LEU A 10 3.41 -9.40 -6.99
C LEU A 10 2.21 -10.35 -7.01
N ILE A 11 1.40 -10.29 -5.95
CA ILE A 11 0.15 -11.05 -5.85
C ILE A 11 -0.99 -10.10 -5.55
N LYS A 12 -2.10 -10.21 -6.29
CA LYS A 12 -3.34 -9.54 -5.92
C LYS A 12 -4.32 -10.52 -5.28
N PHE A 13 -4.74 -10.23 -4.06
CA PHE A 13 -5.84 -10.95 -3.40
C PHE A 13 -7.15 -10.19 -3.58
N SER A 14 -8.21 -10.89 -3.99
CA SER A 14 -9.56 -10.34 -4.13
C SER A 14 -10.61 -11.44 -4.36
N SER A 15 -11.85 -11.07 -4.61
CA SER A 15 -12.86 -12.02 -5.09
C SER A 15 -12.54 -12.51 -6.51
N TRP A 16 -13.05 -13.69 -6.89
CA TRP A 16 -12.88 -14.22 -8.25
C TRP A 16 -13.35 -13.25 -9.33
N LYS A 17 -14.45 -12.53 -9.10
CA LYS A 17 -14.96 -11.50 -10.03
C LYS A 17 -13.88 -10.47 -10.36
N TYR A 18 -13.28 -9.86 -9.33
CA TYR A 18 -12.26 -8.83 -9.51
C TYR A 18 -10.94 -9.39 -10.03
N ILE A 19 -10.57 -10.62 -9.66
CA ILE A 19 -9.38 -11.29 -10.22
C ILE A 19 -9.56 -11.57 -11.73
N ASN A 20 -10.73 -12.03 -12.15
CA ASN A 20 -11.02 -12.28 -13.57
C ASN A 20 -11.03 -10.97 -14.38
N ASP A 21 -11.58 -9.89 -13.83
CA ASP A 21 -11.53 -8.57 -14.46
C ASP A 21 -10.09 -8.04 -14.56
N LEU A 22 -9.30 -8.20 -13.49
CA LEU A 22 -7.88 -7.86 -13.49
C LEU A 22 -7.10 -8.65 -14.55
N GLN A 23 -7.38 -9.95 -14.70
CA GLN A 23 -6.73 -10.80 -15.69
C GLN A 23 -7.06 -10.38 -17.13
N LYS A 24 -8.26 -9.84 -17.37
CA LYS A 24 -8.65 -9.19 -18.63
C LYS A 24 -8.05 -7.78 -18.80
N GLY A 25 -7.18 -7.36 -17.90
CA GLY A 25 -6.48 -6.08 -17.95
C GLY A 25 -7.18 -4.92 -17.25
N LYS A 26 -8.27 -5.15 -16.51
CA LYS A 26 -9.02 -4.08 -15.84
C LYS A 26 -8.50 -3.87 -14.41
N ILE A 27 -7.60 -2.90 -14.24
CA ILE A 27 -7.12 -2.52 -12.91
C ILE A 27 -8.10 -1.52 -12.29
N TYR A 28 -8.89 -1.98 -11.33
CA TYR A 28 -9.75 -1.12 -10.52
C TYR A 28 -8.93 -0.44 -9.41
N MET A 29 -8.93 0.90 -9.43
CA MET A 29 -8.14 1.74 -8.53
C MET A 29 -9.06 2.67 -7.75
N ASN A 30 -9.32 2.36 -6.49
CA ASN A 30 -10.09 3.25 -5.63
C ASN A 30 -9.20 4.35 -5.04
N THR A 31 -9.80 5.44 -4.55
CA THR A 31 -9.04 6.57 -4.02
C THR A 31 -8.54 6.32 -2.60
N LEU A 32 -7.48 7.04 -2.18
CA LEU A 32 -7.06 7.04 -0.77
C LEU A 32 -8.20 7.50 0.16
N GLY A 33 -9.02 8.45 -0.29
CA GLY A 33 -10.18 8.93 0.46
C GLY A 33 -11.23 7.84 0.70
N TYR A 34 -11.40 6.91 -0.24
CA TYR A 34 -12.24 5.72 -0.04
C TYR A 34 -11.69 4.83 1.08
N PHE A 35 -10.40 4.49 1.05
CA PHE A 35 -9.79 3.58 2.04
C PHE A 35 -9.71 4.19 3.45
N LYS A 36 -9.67 5.52 3.55
CA LYS A 36 -9.79 6.22 4.84
C LYS A 36 -11.16 6.02 5.50
N ASN A 37 -12.23 5.99 4.69
CA ASN A 37 -13.61 6.03 5.19
C ASN A 37 -14.39 4.72 4.98
N CYS A 38 -13.77 3.68 4.41
CA CYS A 38 -14.49 2.45 4.10
C CYS A 38 -14.86 1.70 5.38
N GLU A 39 -16.06 1.09 5.41
CA GLU A 39 -16.57 0.34 6.56
C GLU A 39 -15.79 -0.96 6.84
N SER A 40 -15.01 -1.43 5.87
CA SER A 40 -14.21 -2.63 5.99
C SER A 40 -13.01 -2.39 6.91
N LYS A 41 -13.10 -2.84 8.17
CA LYS A 41 -12.03 -2.71 9.18
C LYS A 41 -10.68 -3.30 8.76
N ILE A 42 -10.66 -4.23 7.79
CA ILE A 42 -9.43 -4.81 7.23
C ILE A 42 -8.76 -3.90 6.20
N HIS A 43 -9.49 -2.94 5.63
CA HIS A 43 -9.00 -1.99 4.62
C HIS A 43 -8.95 -0.55 5.13
N GLN A 44 -9.66 -0.27 6.23
CA GLN A 44 -9.72 1.05 6.83
C GLN A 44 -8.44 1.38 7.57
N ASP A 45 -7.77 2.45 7.15
CA ASP A 45 -6.68 3.05 7.91
C ASP A 45 -6.89 4.58 7.97
N ASP A 46 -7.18 5.09 9.17
CA ASP A 46 -7.45 6.51 9.38
C ASP A 46 -6.23 7.42 9.13
N PHE A 47 -5.03 6.81 8.92
CA PHE A 47 -3.83 7.50 8.47
C PHE A 47 -3.68 7.58 6.94
N GLU A 48 -4.54 6.91 6.16
CA GLU A 48 -4.52 7.03 4.70
C GLU A 48 -4.84 8.46 4.25
N GLY A 49 -4.00 8.99 3.36
CA GLY A 49 -4.11 10.37 2.87
C GLY A 49 -3.56 11.45 3.82
N ILE A 50 -2.91 11.09 4.94
CA ILE A 50 -2.17 12.03 5.79
C ILE A 50 -0.78 12.29 5.19
N ASP A 51 -0.36 13.56 5.15
CA ASP A 51 0.98 13.93 4.67
C ASP A 51 1.99 13.92 5.81
N VAL A 52 1.61 14.45 6.97
CA VAL A 52 2.52 14.66 8.10
C VAL A 52 1.87 14.27 9.42
N PHE A 53 2.65 13.58 10.26
CA PHE A 53 2.28 13.26 11.63
C PHE A 53 3.30 13.83 12.61
N HIS A 54 2.88 14.81 13.42
CA HIS A 54 3.70 15.40 14.46
C HIS A 54 3.24 14.91 15.83
N GLN A 55 4.11 14.16 16.50
CA GLN A 55 3.90 13.74 17.87
C GLN A 55 4.43 14.78 18.85
N ALA A 56 3.63 15.13 19.85
CA ALA A 56 4.07 15.96 20.98
C ALA A 56 4.86 15.14 22.02
N LYS A 57 5.60 14.09 21.60
CA LYS A 57 6.18 13.11 22.52
C LYS A 57 7.41 13.66 23.24
N ASP A 58 8.24 14.42 22.52
CA ASP A 58 9.46 15.07 23.03
C ASP A 58 9.19 16.42 23.70
N ILE A 59 7.96 16.93 23.57
CA ILE A 59 7.53 18.17 24.21
C ILE A 59 6.79 17.80 25.50
N ILE A 60 7.50 17.91 26.62
CA ILE A 60 6.95 17.63 27.96
C ILE A 60 6.01 18.75 28.39
N SER A 61 6.37 20.00 28.07
CA SER A 61 5.52 21.17 28.29
C SER A 61 5.85 22.32 27.34
N ILE A 62 4.85 23.13 27.01
CA ILE A 62 5.02 24.44 26.35
C ILE A 62 4.58 25.50 27.35
N LYS A 63 5.45 26.48 27.60
CA LYS A 63 5.12 27.66 28.39
C LYS A 63 4.86 28.83 27.45
N ILE A 64 3.66 29.39 27.51
CA ILE A 64 3.27 30.59 26.74
C ILE A 64 3.16 31.75 27.72
N GLU A 65 3.94 32.80 27.49
CA GLU A 65 3.97 34.01 28.33
C GLU A 65 3.63 35.25 27.49
N SER A 66 2.89 36.16 28.10
CA SER A 66 2.63 37.50 27.56
C SER A 66 2.52 38.48 28.73
N GLN A 67 2.86 39.75 28.51
CA GLN A 67 2.81 40.78 29.57
C GLN A 67 1.41 40.94 30.18
N ASN A 68 0.37 40.59 29.44
CA ASN A 68 -1.03 40.82 29.81
C ASN A 68 -1.79 39.54 30.20
N ILE A 69 -1.14 38.38 30.23
CA ILE A 69 -1.80 37.09 30.48
C ILE A 69 -0.97 36.26 31.44
N LYS A 70 -1.62 35.57 32.39
CA LYS A 70 -0.93 34.61 33.26
C LYS A 70 -0.26 33.52 32.41
N PRO A 71 0.97 33.08 32.74
CA PRO A 71 1.67 32.03 32.01
C PRO A 71 0.80 30.79 31.85
N ILE A 72 0.66 30.32 30.61
CA ILE A 72 -0.07 29.10 30.28
C ILE A 72 0.94 27.98 30.11
N ASN A 73 0.80 26.93 30.91
CA ASN A 73 1.60 25.71 30.77
C ASN A 73 0.74 24.62 30.12
N LEU A 74 1.07 24.29 28.87
CA LEU A 74 0.49 23.16 28.16
C LEU A 74 1.37 21.94 28.39
N THR A 75 0.81 20.88 28.94
CA THR A 75 1.44 19.56 29.11
C THR A 75 0.65 18.53 28.31
N LYS A 76 1.11 17.27 28.26
CA LYS A 76 0.32 16.17 27.68
C LYS A 76 -1.05 15.98 28.35
N GLU A 77 -1.17 16.36 29.62
CA GLU A 77 -2.41 16.26 30.40
C GLU A 77 -3.32 17.47 30.21
N THR A 78 -2.75 18.64 29.87
CA THR A 78 -3.50 19.91 29.84
C THR A 78 -3.72 20.49 28.43
N GLY A 79 -3.05 19.99 27.38
CA GLY A 79 -3.33 20.48 26.02
C GLY A 79 -2.41 20.09 24.88
N LEU A 80 -1.34 19.30 25.09
CA LEU A 80 -0.48 18.84 23.99
C LEU A 80 -1.12 17.63 23.29
N ILE A 81 -1.78 17.88 22.16
CA ILE A 81 -2.36 16.83 21.31
C ILE A 81 -1.46 16.51 20.12
N ASN A 82 -1.52 15.26 19.63
CA ASN A 82 -0.86 14.89 18.38
C ASN A 82 -1.54 15.61 17.21
N PHE A 83 -0.73 16.20 16.32
CA PHE A 83 -1.24 16.90 15.14
C PHE A 83 -1.07 16.03 13.89
N ARG A 84 -2.15 15.92 13.13
CA ARG A 84 -2.22 15.22 11.85
C ARG A 84 -2.63 16.22 10.79
N SER A 85 -1.85 16.32 9.72
CA SER A 85 -2.21 17.13 8.56
C SER A 85 -2.07 16.30 7.29
N GLY A 86 -3.10 16.34 6.46
CA GLY A 86 -3.06 15.80 5.11
C GLY A 86 -3.64 16.81 4.15
N ARG A 87 -3.04 16.95 2.98
CA ARG A 87 -3.64 17.70 1.88
C ARG A 87 -4.87 16.93 1.41
N THR A 88 -6.02 17.60 1.33
CA THR A 88 -7.25 17.06 0.72
C THR A 88 -7.01 16.51 -0.68
N SER A 89 -6.00 17.01 -1.41
CA SER A 89 -5.62 16.51 -2.73
C SER A 89 -5.20 15.03 -2.74
N ASN A 90 -4.64 14.52 -1.65
CA ASN A 90 -4.22 13.11 -1.59
C ASN A 90 -5.43 12.18 -1.57
N ASN A 91 -6.57 12.63 -1.02
CA ASN A 91 -7.78 11.83 -1.00
C ASN A 91 -8.28 11.46 -2.40
N PHE A 92 -7.87 12.19 -3.45
CA PHE A 92 -8.25 11.93 -4.83
C PHE A 92 -7.25 11.05 -5.59
N ILE A 93 -6.18 10.60 -4.95
CA ILE A 93 -5.19 9.73 -5.59
C ILE A 93 -5.74 8.32 -5.65
N ASN A 94 -5.87 7.78 -6.85
CA ASN A 94 -6.27 6.40 -7.08
C ASN A 94 -5.09 5.47 -6.81
N ILE A 95 -5.32 4.41 -6.03
CA ILE A 95 -4.29 3.43 -5.70
C ILE A 95 -4.66 2.02 -6.14
N PHE A 96 -3.65 1.25 -6.50
CA PHE A 96 -3.72 -0.19 -6.68
C PHE A 96 -2.63 -0.85 -5.83
N CYS A 97 -3.06 -1.58 -4.81
CA CYS A 97 -2.14 -2.31 -3.92
C CYS A 97 -2.12 -3.80 -4.26
N MET A 98 -0.92 -4.38 -4.22
CA MET A 98 -0.65 -5.81 -4.33
C MET A 98 0.23 -6.23 -3.16
N TYR A 99 0.25 -7.52 -2.85
CA TYR A 99 1.20 -8.10 -1.91
C TYR A 99 2.54 -8.29 -2.61
N LEU A 100 3.61 -7.74 -2.04
CA LEU A 100 4.98 -8.00 -2.47
C LEU A 100 5.40 -9.36 -1.91
N TRP A 101 5.53 -10.36 -2.77
CA TRP A 101 5.94 -11.69 -2.36
C TRP A 101 7.41 -11.89 -2.64
N MET A 102 8.19 -12.05 -1.56
CA MET A 102 9.61 -12.38 -1.63
C MET A 102 9.74 -13.89 -1.62
N VAL A 103 10.60 -14.41 -2.50
CA VAL A 103 10.90 -15.82 -2.60
C VAL A 103 12.42 -15.99 -2.64
N ASN A 104 12.97 -16.68 -1.64
CA ASN A 104 14.40 -16.95 -1.58
C ASN A 104 14.67 -18.43 -1.92
N LYS A 105 15.90 -18.74 -2.34
CA LYS A 105 16.31 -20.09 -2.81
C LYS A 105 16.07 -21.21 -1.80
N HIS A 106 15.92 -20.88 -0.52
CA HIS A 106 15.85 -21.85 0.59
C HIS A 106 14.49 -21.88 1.30
N ASN A 107 13.66 -20.86 1.12
CA ASN A 107 12.44 -20.59 1.86
C ASN A 107 11.48 -19.71 1.04
N ILE A 108 10.25 -20.21 0.92
CA ILE A 108 9.11 -19.39 0.55
C ILE A 108 8.67 -18.67 1.82
N TYR A 109 8.73 -17.33 1.84
CA TYR A 109 8.15 -16.58 2.95
C TYR A 109 6.64 -16.81 2.94
N LYS A 110 6.16 -17.52 3.96
CA LYS A 110 4.72 -17.75 4.14
C LYS A 110 4.01 -16.41 4.24
N ILE A 111 2.92 -16.29 3.49
CA ILE A 111 2.06 -15.13 3.53
C ILE A 111 1.23 -15.19 4.80
N ASP A 112 1.17 -14.07 5.53
CA ASP A 112 0.36 -13.95 6.73
C ASP A 112 -1.11 -14.27 6.41
N THR A 113 -1.70 -15.18 7.18
CA THR A 113 -3.06 -15.68 6.92
C THR A 113 -4.14 -14.60 7.01
N ARG A 114 -3.84 -13.44 7.62
CA ARG A 114 -4.73 -12.27 7.61
C ARG A 114 -4.95 -11.72 6.20
N VAL A 115 -3.99 -11.85 5.30
CA VAL A 115 -4.09 -11.41 3.90
C VAL A 115 -5.15 -12.22 3.13
N LEU A 116 -5.38 -13.48 3.53
CA LEU A 116 -6.39 -14.36 2.91
C LEU A 116 -7.82 -13.83 3.12
N LYS A 117 -8.03 -12.92 4.08
CA LYS A 117 -9.32 -12.25 4.32
C LYS A 117 -9.66 -11.21 3.24
N PHE A 118 -8.72 -10.86 2.35
CA PHE A 118 -8.96 -9.92 1.25
C PHE A 118 -9.75 -10.52 0.09
N GLY A 119 -9.89 -11.85 0.06
CA GLY A 119 -10.75 -12.54 -0.89
C GLY A 119 -10.33 -13.98 -1.12
N GLU A 120 -11.23 -14.73 -1.75
CA GLU A 120 -11.08 -16.15 -2.01
C GLU A 120 -10.13 -16.49 -3.18
N ALA A 121 -9.68 -15.49 -3.94
CA ALA A 121 -8.81 -15.67 -5.10
C ALA A 121 -7.51 -14.85 -4.99
N ALA A 122 -6.45 -15.36 -5.60
CA ALA A 122 -5.16 -14.72 -5.72
C ALA A 122 -4.70 -14.75 -7.18
N LEU A 123 -4.26 -13.60 -7.72
CA LEU A 123 -3.60 -13.49 -9.02
C LEU A 123 -2.11 -13.28 -8.80
N ILE A 124 -1.31 -14.28 -9.17
CA ILE A 124 0.15 -14.22 -9.14
C ILE A 124 0.63 -13.66 -10.46
N ILE A 125 1.45 -12.62 -10.43
CA ILE A 125 2.06 -12.07 -11.65
C ILE A 125 3.30 -12.91 -11.98
N THR A 126 3.29 -13.61 -13.12
CA THR A 126 4.39 -14.50 -13.52
C THR A 126 5.49 -13.75 -14.28
N ASN A 127 5.19 -12.55 -14.79
CA ASN A 127 6.17 -11.65 -15.40
C ASN A 127 5.94 -10.20 -14.94
N ALA A 128 6.54 -9.84 -13.80
CA ALA A 128 6.40 -8.51 -13.19
C ALA A 128 6.91 -7.37 -14.09
N ASN A 129 7.97 -7.62 -14.87
CA ASN A 129 8.53 -6.63 -15.79
C ASN A 129 7.54 -6.26 -16.90
N GLU A 130 6.94 -7.26 -17.53
CA GLU A 130 5.94 -7.05 -18.58
C GLU A 130 4.66 -6.42 -18.02
N PHE A 131 4.22 -6.86 -16.84
CA PHE A 131 3.08 -6.28 -16.14
C PHE A 131 3.28 -4.78 -15.87
N MET A 132 4.41 -4.40 -15.28
CA MET A 132 4.76 -2.99 -15.04
C MET A 132 4.91 -2.20 -16.35
N ARG A 133 5.43 -2.82 -17.42
CA ARG A 133 5.50 -2.19 -18.75
C ARG A 133 4.10 -1.88 -19.31
N ARG A 134 3.15 -2.82 -19.20
CA ARG A 134 1.75 -2.63 -19.66
C ARG A 134 1.05 -1.52 -18.85
N ILE A 135 1.24 -1.50 -17.54
CA ILE A 135 0.75 -0.41 -16.66
C ILE A 135 1.31 0.95 -17.09
N LYS A 136 2.64 1.07 -17.23
CA LYS A 136 3.29 2.31 -17.66
C LYS A 136 2.75 2.83 -18.99
N ARG A 137 2.54 1.91 -19.95
CA ARG A 137 1.96 2.24 -21.26
C ARG A 137 0.53 2.75 -21.13
N ALA A 138 -0.31 2.11 -20.32
CA ALA A 138 -1.69 2.53 -20.11
C ALA A 138 -1.78 3.89 -19.41
N ILE A 139 -0.98 4.11 -18.36
CA ILE A 139 -0.92 5.40 -17.65
C ILE A 139 -0.46 6.52 -18.59
N LYS A 140 0.54 6.27 -19.43
CA LYS A 140 1.01 7.23 -20.44
C LYS A 140 -0.06 7.52 -21.50
N ARG A 141 -0.78 6.49 -21.97
CA ARG A 141 -1.90 6.63 -22.91
C ARG A 141 -2.98 7.56 -22.35
N ASP A 142 -3.26 7.43 -21.06
CA ASP A 142 -4.31 8.20 -20.39
C ASP A 142 -3.80 9.57 -19.88
N ASN A 143 -2.53 9.90 -20.15
CA ASN A 143 -1.84 11.16 -19.79
C ASN A 143 -1.84 11.46 -18.27
N PHE A 144 -1.64 10.42 -17.46
CA PHE A 144 -1.56 10.58 -16.01
C PHE A 144 -0.13 10.51 -15.49
N ILE A 145 0.05 11.07 -14.29
CA ILE A 145 1.28 10.95 -13.51
C ILE A 145 1.05 9.84 -12.47
N TYR A 146 2.08 9.03 -12.25
CA TYR A 146 2.04 7.95 -11.28
C TYR A 146 3.36 7.81 -10.52
N GLN A 147 3.27 7.17 -9.35
CA GLN A 147 4.40 6.67 -8.58
C GLN A 147 4.09 5.24 -8.14
N SER A 148 5.11 4.40 -8.03
CA SER A 148 4.93 3.03 -7.54
C SER A 148 6.11 2.59 -6.70
N GLN A 149 5.85 2.05 -5.52
CA GLN A 149 6.88 1.56 -4.60
C GLN A 149 6.30 0.62 -3.54
N ALA A 150 7.17 -0.09 -2.83
CA ALA A 150 6.82 -0.80 -1.62
C ALA A 150 6.36 0.21 -0.54
N VAL A 151 5.38 -0.18 0.26
CA VAL A 151 4.90 0.61 1.39
C VAL A 151 5.83 0.42 2.57
N GLU A 152 6.23 1.53 3.18
CA GLU A 152 7.00 1.55 4.42
C GLU A 152 6.06 1.50 5.63
N TYR A 153 6.46 0.81 6.69
CA TYR A 153 5.65 0.67 7.90
C TYR A 153 6.29 1.38 9.08
N PHE A 154 5.54 2.27 9.73
CA PHE A 154 6.04 3.06 10.84
C PHE A 154 5.27 2.77 12.14
N ASP A 155 5.98 2.84 13.26
CA ASP A 155 5.35 2.77 14.58
C ASP A 155 4.73 4.14 14.92
N GLU A 156 3.41 4.17 15.04
CA GLU A 156 2.63 5.36 15.36
C GLU A 156 2.94 5.97 16.73
N ASN A 157 3.67 5.26 17.60
CA ASN A 157 4.10 5.77 18.90
C ASN A 157 5.49 6.42 18.86
N THR A 158 6.24 6.29 17.76
CA THR A 158 7.62 6.80 17.66
C THR A 158 7.89 7.62 16.41
N HIS A 159 7.09 7.47 15.36
CA HIS A 159 7.26 8.20 14.11
C HIS A 159 6.91 9.69 14.21
N HIS A 160 7.83 10.55 13.81
CA HIS A 160 7.62 11.99 13.65
C HIS A 160 8.01 12.39 12.22
N GLY A 161 7.12 13.09 11.52
CA GLY A 161 7.37 13.64 10.19
C GLY A 161 6.48 13.05 9.10
N ASP A 162 7.03 12.96 7.88
CA ASP A 162 6.26 12.62 6.68
C ASP A 162 5.71 11.19 6.72
N VAL A 163 4.44 11.07 6.37
CA VAL A 163 3.71 9.82 6.14
C VAL A 163 3.50 9.67 4.63
N GLY A 164 2.66 10.51 4.03
CA GLY A 164 2.39 10.50 2.60
C GLY A 164 1.67 9.23 2.13
N ILE A 165 1.76 8.95 0.83
CA ILE A 165 0.95 7.91 0.15
C ILE A 165 1.50 6.49 0.38
N PHE A 166 2.77 6.36 0.75
CA PHE A 166 3.49 5.09 0.76
C PHE A 166 4.00 4.70 2.14
N LYS A 167 3.42 5.27 3.20
CA LYS A 167 3.66 4.85 4.58
C LYS A 167 2.36 4.41 5.23
N LYS A 168 2.41 3.29 5.94
CA LYS A 168 1.30 2.75 6.73
C LYS A 168 1.71 2.52 8.16
N ARG A 169 0.72 2.43 9.05
CA ARG A 169 0.98 2.02 10.44
C ARG A 169 1.51 0.59 10.48
N LYS A 170 2.42 0.33 11.42
CA LYS A 170 3.03 -0.99 11.63
C LYS A 170 2.02 -2.11 11.86
N SER A 171 0.84 -1.78 12.39
CA SER A 171 -0.27 -2.75 12.51
C SER A 171 -0.70 -3.37 11.17
N PHE A 172 -0.39 -2.74 10.03
CA PHE A 172 -0.64 -3.21 8.67
C PHE A 172 0.56 -3.86 7.98
N GLU A 173 1.69 -4.03 8.65
CA GLU A 173 2.93 -4.60 8.09
C GLU A 173 2.71 -5.98 7.41
N TYR A 174 1.78 -6.76 7.95
CA TYR A 174 1.38 -8.06 7.40
C TYR A 174 0.83 -8.02 5.97
N MET A 175 0.40 -6.83 5.50
CA MET A 175 -0.10 -6.64 4.14
C MET A 175 1.02 -6.63 3.10
N ASN A 176 2.26 -6.34 3.51
CA ASN A 176 3.46 -6.23 2.69
C ASN A 176 3.21 -5.57 1.31
N GLU A 177 2.53 -4.43 1.29
CA GLU A 177 2.02 -3.80 0.08
C GLU A 177 3.11 -3.27 -0.87
N TYR A 178 2.93 -3.54 -2.16
CA TYR A 178 3.44 -2.74 -3.25
C TYR A 178 2.30 -1.92 -3.83
N ARG A 179 2.45 -0.59 -3.84
CA ARG A 179 1.40 0.35 -4.23
C ARG A 179 1.74 1.03 -5.54
N ILE A 180 0.75 1.15 -6.41
CA ILE A 180 0.77 2.01 -7.60
C ILE A 180 -0.23 3.13 -7.36
N ALA A 181 0.25 4.36 -7.27
CA ALA A 181 -0.55 5.55 -7.06
C ALA A 181 -0.63 6.35 -8.36
N VAL A 182 -1.83 6.63 -8.83
CA VAL A 182 -2.11 7.37 -10.06
C VAL A 182 -2.97 8.57 -9.73
N LYS A 183 -2.54 9.75 -10.19
CA LYS A 183 -3.36 10.96 -10.13
C LYS A 183 -4.21 11.04 -11.40
N ALA A 184 -5.32 10.29 -11.42
CA ALA A 184 -6.19 10.21 -12.60
C ALA A 184 -7.11 11.43 -12.69
N LYS A 185 -8.01 11.61 -11.73
CA LYS A 185 -8.95 12.73 -11.65
C LYS A 185 -8.93 13.36 -10.27
N MET A 186 -9.34 14.62 -10.16
CA MET A 186 -9.54 15.30 -8.88
C MET A 186 -10.96 15.08 -8.38
N ASP A 187 -11.39 13.82 -8.29
CA ASP A 187 -12.66 13.40 -7.71
C ASP A 187 -12.45 12.18 -6.80
N ASN A 188 -13.48 11.79 -6.05
CA ASN A 188 -13.41 10.63 -5.16
C ASN A 188 -13.88 9.34 -5.84
N ASN A 189 -13.85 9.28 -7.17
CA ASN A 189 -14.37 8.15 -7.91
C ASN A 189 -13.27 7.11 -8.18
N PRO A 190 -13.63 5.82 -8.23
CA PRO A 190 -12.71 4.81 -8.69
C PRO A 190 -12.34 5.03 -10.16
N TYR A 191 -11.10 4.70 -10.50
CA TYR A 191 -10.59 4.71 -11.86
C TYR A 191 -10.31 3.28 -12.31
N ILE A 192 -10.68 2.94 -13.55
CA ILE A 192 -10.35 1.64 -14.15
C ILE A 192 -9.27 1.87 -15.20
N LEU A 193 -8.06 1.47 -14.89
CA LEU A 193 -6.93 1.49 -15.82
C LEU A 193 -6.94 0.22 -16.67
N ASP A 194 -7.12 0.36 -17.98
CA ASP A 194 -7.06 -0.75 -18.93
C ASP A 194 -5.63 -0.96 -19.44
N ILE A 195 -5.03 -2.09 -19.07
CA ILE A 195 -3.66 -2.47 -19.45
C ILE A 195 -3.59 -3.51 -20.57
N GLY A 196 -4.75 -3.94 -21.09
CA GLY A 196 -4.90 -5.11 -21.96
C GLY A 196 -4.83 -6.42 -21.18
N ASP A 197 -5.35 -7.49 -21.77
CA ASP A 197 -5.33 -8.84 -21.19
C ASP A 197 -3.92 -9.21 -20.68
N ILE A 198 -3.85 -9.87 -19.53
CA ILE A 198 -2.61 -10.29 -18.87
C ILE A 198 -2.61 -11.79 -18.53
N PHE A 199 -3.46 -12.58 -19.18
CA PHE A 199 -3.52 -14.03 -18.97
C PHE A 199 -2.16 -14.69 -19.24
N ASP A 200 -1.41 -14.19 -20.23
CA ASP A 200 -0.08 -14.66 -20.61
C ASP A 200 1.01 -14.40 -19.56
N ILE A 201 0.77 -13.48 -18.61
CA ILE A 201 1.73 -13.05 -17.59
C ILE A 201 1.18 -13.17 -16.17
N SER A 202 0.12 -13.96 -15.96
CA SER A 202 -0.48 -14.13 -14.65
C SER A 202 -1.11 -15.52 -14.47
N ALA A 203 -1.21 -15.95 -13.22
CA ALA A 203 -1.88 -17.19 -12.83
C ALA A 203 -2.87 -16.92 -11.69
N ALA A 204 -4.13 -17.29 -11.88
CA ALA A 204 -5.18 -17.15 -10.88
C ALA A 204 -5.37 -18.46 -10.13
N ILE A 205 -5.39 -18.41 -8.79
CA ILE A 205 -5.58 -19.56 -7.90
C ILE A 205 -6.51 -19.21 -6.74
N SER A 206 -6.96 -20.23 -5.99
CA SER A 206 -7.56 -20.00 -4.67
C SER A 206 -6.53 -19.36 -3.73
N SER A 207 -6.92 -18.31 -3.01
CA SER A 207 -6.05 -17.67 -2.02
C SER A 207 -5.60 -18.64 -0.92
N HIS A 208 -6.42 -19.66 -0.61
CA HIS A 208 -6.13 -20.66 0.41
C HIS A 208 -4.99 -21.62 0.03
N GLU A 209 -4.66 -21.71 -1.27
CA GLU A 209 -3.56 -22.56 -1.76
C GLU A 209 -2.21 -21.84 -1.76
N ILE A 210 -2.16 -20.52 -1.53
CA ILE A 210 -0.95 -19.72 -1.74
C ILE A 210 0.23 -20.20 -0.88
N ASN A 211 -0.04 -20.63 0.35
CA ASN A 211 0.96 -21.13 1.29
C ASN A 211 1.30 -22.62 1.10
N ASN A 212 0.60 -23.32 0.19
CA ASN A 212 0.84 -24.72 -0.16
C ASN A 212 1.63 -24.89 -1.47
N LEU A 213 1.92 -23.78 -2.18
CA LEU A 213 2.67 -23.81 -3.42
C LEU A 213 4.09 -24.37 -3.20
N LYS A 214 4.53 -25.22 -4.12
CA LYS A 214 5.91 -25.71 -4.21
C LYS A 214 6.66 -24.88 -5.25
N ILE A 215 7.90 -24.52 -4.96
CA ILE A 215 8.74 -23.73 -5.86
C ILE A 215 10.02 -24.51 -6.13
N ASP A 216 10.26 -24.79 -7.40
CA ASP A 216 11.48 -25.42 -7.89
C ASP A 216 12.34 -24.34 -8.58
N TYR A 217 13.62 -24.26 -8.21
CA TYR A 217 14.56 -23.28 -8.76
C TYR A 217 15.45 -23.93 -9.82
N HIS A 218 15.53 -23.32 -10.99
CA HIS A 218 16.50 -23.68 -12.03
C HIS A 218 17.43 -22.50 -12.28
N GLN A 219 18.70 -22.64 -11.90
CA GLN A 219 19.73 -21.65 -12.21
C GLN A 219 20.50 -22.10 -13.46
N LYS A 220 20.75 -21.18 -14.41
CA LYS A 220 21.71 -21.46 -15.48
C LYS A 220 23.07 -21.74 -14.81
N VAL A 221 23.62 -22.92 -15.07
CA VAL A 221 25.02 -23.20 -14.75
C VAL A 221 25.84 -22.31 -15.68
N SER A 222 26.62 -21.42 -15.08
CA SER A 222 27.59 -20.55 -15.77
C SER A 222 28.67 -21.36 -16.46
#